data_AF-A0A3D0ZVS8-F1
#
_entry.id   AF-A0A3D0ZVS8-F1
#
_cell.length_a   1.000
_cell.length_b   1.000
_cell.length_c   1.000
_cell.angle_alpha   90.00
_cell.angle_beta   90.00
_cell.angle_gamma   90.00
#
_symmetry.space_group_name_H-M   'P 1'
#
loop_
_entity.id
_entity.type
_entity.pdbx_description
1 polymer ?
#
loop_
_entity_poly.entity_id
_entity_poly.type
_entity_poly.pdbx_seq_one_letter_code
_entity_poly.pdbx_strand_id
1 'polypeptide(L)'
;MSKSRGMLLASFLTTDNEEEIMAVVQEIVDTLTLVNNNIFLLRLVNEPHKKIITYNASHYPPTSFTVKYYTMRLHRKKSSNTLYTINALNAAVAEQHEGKQGKDLRVDWSPYENSLLLTTGKNLQVHPLEVTKIFKLEPLPEEN
;
A
#
# COMPACT_ATOMS: atom_id res chain seq x y z
N MET A 1 -4.78 -25.19 -8.69
CA MET A 1 -5.45 -23.88 -8.57
C MET A 1 -4.52 -22.80 -9.10
N SER A 2 -4.94 -22.05 -10.12
CA SER A 2 -4.18 -20.87 -10.60
C SER A 2 -4.07 -19.88 -9.44
N LYS A 3 -2.85 -19.60 -8.95
CA LYS A 3 -2.63 -18.52 -7.98
C LYS A 3 -3.07 -17.22 -8.64
N SER A 4 -4.25 -16.72 -8.27
CA SER A 4 -4.70 -15.39 -8.66
C SER A 4 -3.59 -14.38 -8.38
N ARG A 5 -3.27 -13.53 -9.37
CA ARG A 5 -2.30 -12.44 -9.17
C ARG A 5 -2.91 -11.46 -8.19
N GLY A 6 -2.47 -11.52 -6.93
CA GLY A 6 -2.91 -10.60 -5.89
C GLY A 6 -2.59 -9.14 -6.23
N MET A 7 -3.48 -8.26 -5.77
CA MET A 7 -3.33 -6.82 -5.84
C MET A 7 -2.88 -6.28 -4.49
N LEU A 8 -1.89 -5.39 -4.48
CA LEU A 8 -1.53 -4.64 -3.28
C LEU A 8 -2.52 -3.50 -3.07
N LEU A 9 -3.20 -3.54 -1.92
CA LEU A 9 -4.13 -2.52 -1.46
C LEU A 9 -3.54 -1.81 -0.24
N ALA A 10 -3.94 -0.55 -0.06
CA ALA A 10 -3.60 0.26 1.10
C ALA A 10 -4.85 0.98 1.61
N SER A 11 -5.12 0.85 2.90
CA SER A 11 -6.14 1.58 3.64
C SER A 11 -5.47 2.63 4.53
N PHE A 12 -6.06 3.82 4.62
CA PHE A 12 -5.48 4.96 5.33
C PHE A 12 -6.30 5.28 6.56
N LEU A 13 -5.60 5.45 7.68
CA LEU A 13 -6.21 5.70 8.98
C LEU A 13 -5.50 6.87 9.67
N THR A 14 -6.25 7.63 10.45
CA THR A 14 -5.74 8.74 11.26
C THR A 14 -6.04 8.44 12.72
N THR A 15 -5.33 7.46 13.28
CA THR A 15 -5.51 7.00 14.66
C THR A 15 -4.23 6.34 15.18
N ASP A 16 -3.99 6.49 16.47
CA ASP A 16 -2.96 5.74 17.21
C ASP A 16 -3.59 4.68 18.14
N ASN A 17 -4.92 4.57 18.14
CA ASN A 17 -5.63 3.59 18.95
C ASN A 17 -5.44 2.18 18.39
N GLU A 18 -4.77 1.31 19.16
CA GLU A 18 -4.50 -0.06 18.74
C GLU A 18 -5.77 -0.90 18.55
N GLU A 19 -6.82 -0.68 19.36
CA GLU A 19 -8.08 -1.41 19.25
C GLU A 19 -8.79 -1.09 17.93
N GLU A 20 -8.81 0.19 17.54
CA GLU A 20 -9.35 0.63 16.25
C GLU A 20 -8.55 0.02 15.09
N ILE A 21 -7.22 0.06 15.17
CA ILE A 21 -6.35 -0.55 14.14
C ILE A 21 -6.65 -2.05 14.01
N MET A 22 -6.77 -2.76 15.13
CA MET A 22 -7.09 -4.18 15.14
C MET A 22 -8.48 -4.47 14.58
N ALA A 23 -9.48 -3.64 14.88
CA ALA A 23 -10.82 -3.77 14.31
C ALA A 23 -10.79 -3.64 12.77
N VAL A 24 -10.00 -2.70 12.23
CA VAL A 24 -9.83 -2.57 10.77
C VAL A 24 -9.11 -3.78 10.18
N VAL A 25 -8.07 -4.30 10.84
CA VAL A 25 -7.38 -5.52 10.41
C VAL A 25 -8.35 -6.69 10.35
N GLN A 26 -9.21 -6.85 11.37
CA GLN A 26 -10.21 -7.91 11.39
C GLN A 26 -11.24 -7.72 10.26
N GLU A 27 -11.73 -6.51 10.04
CA GLU A 27 -12.68 -6.22 8.95
C GLU A 27 -12.06 -6.51 7.56
N ILE A 28 -10.76 -6.26 7.38
CA ILE A 28 -10.03 -6.64 6.16
C ILE A 28 -10.07 -8.16 5.96
N VAL A 29 -9.79 -8.93 7.02
CA VAL A 29 -9.77 -10.40 6.98
C VAL A 29 -11.16 -10.96 6.68
N ASP A 30 -12.20 -10.40 7.31
CA ASP A 30 -13.57 -10.86 7.16
C ASP A 30 -14.17 -10.50 5.79
N THR A 31 -13.75 -9.37 5.22
CA THR A 31 -14.32 -8.85 3.97
C THR A 31 -13.58 -9.34 2.72
N LEU A 32 -12.28 -9.63 2.82
CA LEU A 32 -11.43 -9.83 1.63
C LEU A 32 -10.72 -11.17 1.64
N THR A 33 -10.66 -11.79 0.46
CA THR A 33 -9.80 -12.96 0.25
C THR A 33 -8.36 -12.51 0.05
N LEU A 34 -7.51 -12.76 1.05
CA LEU A 34 -6.09 -12.40 0.99
C LEU A 34 -5.27 -13.44 0.23
N VAL A 35 -4.31 -12.96 -0.57
CA VAL A 35 -3.41 -13.79 -1.39
C VAL A 35 -2.14 -14.17 -0.63
N ASN A 36 -1.83 -13.44 0.45
CA ASN A 36 -0.81 -13.81 1.42
C ASN A 36 -1.28 -13.49 2.84
N ASN A 37 -0.66 -14.15 3.80
CA ASN A 37 -1.08 -14.09 5.20
C ASN A 37 -0.46 -12.91 5.97
N ASN A 38 0.07 -11.90 5.26
CA ASN A 38 0.76 -10.78 5.90
C ASN A 38 0.03 -9.47 5.63
N ILE A 39 -0.39 -8.81 6.70
CA ILE A 39 -0.88 -7.44 6.69
C ILE A 39 0.18 -6.58 7.37
N PHE A 40 0.55 -5.46 6.76
CA PHE A 40 1.58 -4.55 7.28
C PHE A 40 0.92 -3.27 7.76
N LEU A 41 1.26 -2.85 8.97
CA LEU A 41 1.01 -1.51 9.48
C LEU A 41 2.25 -0.66 9.21
N LEU A 42 2.05 0.47 8.55
CA LEU A 42 3.05 1.48 8.33
C LEU A 42 2.58 2.81 8.92
N ARG A 43 3.52 3.72 9.16
CA ARG A 43 3.25 5.12 9.50
C ARG A 43 4.03 6.06 8.60
N LEU A 44 3.53 7.28 8.43
CA LEU A 44 4.36 8.36 7.91
C LEU A 44 5.39 8.76 8.96
N VAL A 45 6.65 8.91 8.58
CA VAL A 45 7.72 9.33 9.50
C VAL A 45 7.44 10.73 10.06
N ASN A 46 6.97 11.64 9.21
CA ASN A 46 6.71 13.04 9.57
C ASN A 46 5.34 13.24 10.25
N GLU A 47 4.43 12.28 10.12
CA GLU A 47 3.07 12.35 10.69
C GLU A 47 2.68 11.00 11.31
N PRO A 48 3.23 10.63 12.48
CA PRO A 48 3.12 9.28 13.02
C PRO A 48 1.70 8.75 13.26
N HIS A 49 0.74 9.64 13.48
CA HIS A 49 -0.68 9.33 13.68
C HIS A 49 -1.40 8.91 12.39
N LYS A 50 -0.79 9.20 11.22
CA LYS A 50 -1.26 8.70 9.93
C LYS A 50 -0.71 7.31 9.69
N LYS A 51 -1.59 6.31 9.80
CA LYS A 51 -1.29 4.91 9.56
C LYS A 51 -1.72 4.49 8.17
N ILE A 52 -1.00 3.51 7.64
CA ILE A 52 -1.31 2.87 6.37
C ILE A 52 -1.29 1.36 6.62
N ILE A 53 -2.41 0.71 6.35
CA ILE A 53 -2.51 -0.76 6.40
C ILE A 53 -2.40 -1.28 4.97
N THR A 54 -1.39 -2.09 4.69
CA THR A 54 -1.20 -2.70 3.36
C THR A 54 -1.35 -4.21 3.39
N TYR A 55 -1.98 -4.75 2.35
CA TYR A 55 -2.33 -6.17 2.26
C TYR A 55 -2.52 -6.57 0.79
N ASN A 56 -2.39 -7.87 0.50
CA ASN A 56 -2.59 -8.40 -0.85
C ASN A 56 -3.93 -9.12 -0.94
N ALA A 57 -4.84 -8.63 -1.78
CA ALA A 57 -6.17 -9.20 -1.97
C ALA A 57 -6.36 -9.76 -3.38
N SER A 58 -7.23 -10.75 -3.52
CA SER A 58 -7.55 -11.37 -4.81
C SER A 58 -8.54 -10.55 -5.64
N HIS A 59 -9.29 -9.67 -4.99
CA HIS A 59 -10.28 -8.76 -5.59
C HIS A 59 -10.25 -7.38 -4.93
N TYR A 60 -10.93 -6.41 -5.55
CA TYR A 60 -11.11 -5.08 -4.97
C TYR A 60 -12.18 -5.13 -3.85
N PRO A 61 -12.03 -4.32 -2.78
CA PRO A 61 -13.03 -4.23 -1.73
C PRO A 61 -14.36 -3.66 -2.24
N PRO A 62 -15.48 -3.92 -1.52
CA PRO A 62 -16.74 -3.23 -1.75
C PRO A 62 -16.58 -1.70 -1.65
N THR A 63 -17.46 -0.95 -2.32
CA THR A 63 -17.45 0.52 -2.30
C THR A 63 -17.59 1.08 -0.89
N SER A 64 -18.44 0.50 -0.05
CA SER A 64 -18.62 0.91 1.35
C SER A 64 -17.31 0.86 2.13
N PHE A 65 -16.57 -0.24 2.01
CA PHE A 65 -15.25 -0.41 2.62
C PHE A 65 -14.24 0.61 2.08
N THR A 66 -14.22 0.78 0.76
CA THR A 66 -13.32 1.71 0.07
C THR A 66 -13.52 3.15 0.54
N VAL A 67 -14.78 3.59 0.70
CA VAL A 67 -15.12 4.92 1.17
C VAL A 67 -14.78 5.10 2.64
N LYS A 68 -15.06 4.09 3.48
CA LYS A 68 -14.79 4.12 4.92
C LYS A 68 -13.29 4.27 5.24
N TYR A 69 -12.43 3.58 4.48
CA TYR A 69 -10.99 3.50 4.77
C TYR A 69 -10.09 4.15 3.73
N TYR A 70 -10.67 4.88 2.78
CA TYR A 70 -9.96 5.51 1.67
C TYR A 70 -9.05 4.53 0.91
N THR A 71 -9.50 3.29 0.76
CA THR A 71 -8.66 2.22 0.23
C THR A 71 -8.31 2.45 -1.23
N MET A 72 -7.03 2.29 -1.59
CA MET A 72 -6.59 2.38 -2.98
C MET A 72 -5.62 1.27 -3.35
N ARG A 73 -5.52 1.01 -4.65
CA ARG A 73 -4.49 0.13 -5.22
C ARG A 73 -3.15 0.84 -5.23
N LEU A 74 -2.13 0.15 -4.75
CA LEU A 74 -0.74 0.56 -4.88
C LEU A 74 0.07 -0.48 -5.66
N HIS A 75 1.25 -0.05 -6.10
CA HIS A 75 2.31 -0.89 -6.62
C HIS A 75 3.51 -0.79 -5.68
N ARG A 76 4.44 -1.74 -5.81
CA ARG A 76 5.64 -1.77 -4.97
C ARG A 76 6.90 -2.07 -5.77
N LYS A 77 7.91 -1.22 -5.59
CA LYS A 77 9.28 -1.52 -5.97
C LYS A 77 9.93 -2.24 -4.80
N LYS A 78 10.14 -3.55 -4.95
CA LYS A 78 10.64 -4.39 -3.85
C LYS A 78 12.04 -4.00 -3.39
N SER A 79 12.94 -3.63 -4.31
CA SER A 79 14.35 -3.36 -4.01
C SER A 79 14.58 -2.14 -3.11
N SER A 80 13.72 -1.12 -3.21
CA SER A 80 13.81 0.12 -2.43
C SER A 80 12.70 0.24 -1.38
N ASN A 81 11.87 -0.81 -1.23
CA ASN A 81 10.66 -0.77 -0.41
C ASN A 81 9.75 0.46 -0.68
N THR A 82 9.65 0.87 -1.94
CA THR A 82 8.85 2.04 -2.33
C THR A 82 7.45 1.62 -2.74
N LEU A 83 6.43 2.24 -2.14
CA LEU A 83 5.03 2.13 -2.55
C LEU A 83 4.68 3.27 -3.48
N TYR A 84 3.89 3.02 -4.52
CA TYR A 84 3.54 4.08 -5.48
C TYR A 84 2.21 3.82 -6.20
N THR A 85 1.57 4.89 -6.66
CA THR A 85 0.51 4.83 -7.66
C THR A 85 1.09 4.95 -9.06
N ILE A 86 0.35 4.52 -10.10
CA ILE A 86 0.81 4.67 -11.50
C ILE A 86 1.04 6.14 -11.85
N ASN A 87 0.19 7.04 -11.35
CA ASN A 87 0.36 8.48 -11.57
C ASN A 87 1.67 8.99 -10.95
N ALA A 88 2.00 8.53 -9.75
CA ALA A 88 3.25 8.91 -9.09
C ALA A 88 4.48 8.32 -9.79
N LEU A 89 4.38 7.11 -10.34
CA LEU A 89 5.44 6.57 -11.21
C LEU A 89 5.67 7.47 -12.43
N ASN A 90 4.59 7.88 -13.12
CA ASN A 90 4.71 8.76 -14.28
C ASN A 90 5.28 10.14 -13.92
N ALA A 91 4.89 10.69 -12.76
CA ALA A 91 5.45 11.94 -12.26
C ALA A 91 6.94 11.80 -11.93
N ALA A 92 7.36 10.72 -11.27
CA ALA A 92 8.77 10.45 -10.99
C ALA A 92 9.61 10.28 -12.26
N VAL A 93 9.08 9.60 -13.28
CA VAL A 93 9.74 9.52 -14.60
C VAL A 93 9.88 10.92 -15.20
N ALA A 94 8.82 11.71 -15.21
CA ALA A 94 8.86 13.06 -15.78
C ALA A 94 9.86 13.96 -15.03
N GLU A 95 9.91 13.92 -13.70
CA GLU A 95 10.87 14.71 -12.91
C GLU A 95 12.33 14.31 -13.20
N GLN A 96 12.62 13.02 -13.38
CA GLN A 96 13.97 12.54 -13.64
C GLN A 96 14.43 12.66 -15.10
N HIS A 97 13.49 12.84 -16.03
CA HIS A 97 13.77 12.86 -17.48
C HIS A 97 13.28 14.14 -18.16
N GLU A 98 13.33 15.28 -17.45
CA GLU A 98 13.02 16.62 -18.00
C GLU A 98 11.61 16.70 -18.66
N GLY A 99 10.62 16.06 -18.05
CA GLY A 99 9.24 16.03 -18.52
C GLY A 99 8.92 14.94 -19.55
N LYS A 100 9.90 14.14 -19.98
CA LYS A 100 9.68 13.04 -20.92
C LYS A 100 8.90 11.90 -20.28
N GLN A 101 8.12 11.20 -21.10
CA GLN A 101 7.38 9.99 -20.71
C GLN A 101 7.68 8.90 -21.75
N GLY A 102 7.90 7.68 -21.28
CA GLY A 102 8.28 6.55 -22.13
C GLY A 102 8.43 5.28 -21.32
N LYS A 103 8.17 4.12 -21.93
CA LYS A 103 8.28 2.80 -21.26
C LYS A 103 9.75 2.37 -21.07
N ASP A 104 10.63 2.96 -21.86
CA ASP A 104 12.09 2.79 -21.88
C ASP A 104 12.79 3.62 -20.80
N LEU A 105 12.15 4.70 -20.34
CA LEU A 105 12.67 5.55 -19.28
C LEU A 105 12.62 4.81 -17.93
N ARG A 106 13.79 4.70 -17.30
CA ARG A 106 13.95 4.05 -16.00
C ARG A 106 13.95 5.10 -14.89
N VAL A 107 13.23 4.80 -13.82
CA VAL A 107 13.30 5.57 -12.57
C VAL A 107 14.50 5.10 -11.76
N ASP A 108 15.34 6.03 -11.32
CA ASP A 108 16.22 5.84 -10.18
C ASP A 108 15.38 5.84 -8.90
N TRP A 109 15.41 4.70 -8.19
CA TRP A 109 14.61 4.48 -6.99
C TRP A 109 15.34 4.85 -5.70
N SER A 110 16.65 5.14 -5.78
CA SER A 110 17.49 5.47 -4.63
C SER A 110 16.93 6.62 -3.79
N PRO A 111 16.39 7.71 -4.38
CA PRO A 111 15.80 8.81 -3.60
C PRO A 111 14.47 8.46 -2.91
N TYR A 112 13.86 7.32 -3.26
CA TYR A 112 12.51 6.94 -2.85
C TYR A 112 12.50 5.75 -1.89
N GLU A 113 13.64 5.44 -1.28
CA GLU A 113 13.74 4.32 -0.37
C GLU A 113 12.77 4.46 0.82
N ASN A 114 12.08 3.38 1.17
CA ASN A 114 11.11 3.33 2.27
C ASN A 114 10.09 4.48 2.23
N SER A 115 9.49 4.74 1.07
CA SER A 115 8.55 5.85 0.91
C SER A 115 7.28 5.46 0.15
N LEU A 116 6.23 6.26 0.31
CA LEU A 116 5.01 6.25 -0.47
C LEU A 116 5.00 7.44 -1.43
N LEU A 117 4.86 7.14 -2.72
CA LEU A 117 4.81 8.11 -3.80
C LEU A 117 3.35 8.32 -4.22
N LEU A 118 2.89 9.54 -4.06
CA LEU A 118 1.56 10.01 -4.47
C LEU A 118 1.71 11.22 -5.40
N THR A 119 0.59 11.70 -5.93
CA THR A 119 0.55 12.91 -6.75
C THR A 119 -0.53 13.84 -6.27
N THR A 120 -0.23 15.14 -6.24
CA THR A 120 -1.22 16.20 -6.11
C THR A 120 -1.19 17.03 -7.39
N GLY A 121 -2.18 16.83 -8.26
CA GLY A 121 -2.13 17.34 -9.64
C GLY A 121 -0.99 16.68 -10.41
N LYS A 122 -0.02 17.48 -10.87
CA LYS A 122 1.18 17.00 -11.60
C LYS A 122 2.41 16.80 -10.70
N ASN A 123 2.35 17.26 -9.45
CA ASN A 123 3.51 17.25 -8.57
C ASN A 123 3.65 15.90 -7.88
N LEU A 124 4.84 15.31 -7.92
CA LEU A 124 5.16 14.13 -7.12
C LEU A 124 5.21 14.53 -5.64
N GLN A 125 4.64 13.68 -4.79
CA GLN A 125 4.74 13.79 -3.34
C GLN A 125 5.40 12.54 -2.81
N VAL A 126 6.48 12.73 -2.04
CA VAL A 126 7.26 11.64 -1.44
C VAL A 126 7.02 11.66 0.06
N HIS A 127 6.42 10.60 0.58
CA HIS A 127 6.11 10.44 1.99
C HIS A 127 6.98 9.34 2.60
N PRO A 128 7.99 9.66 3.42
CA PRO A 128 8.79 8.64 4.09
C PRO A 128 7.93 7.77 5.01
N LEU A 129 8.19 6.47 4.99
CA LEU A 129 7.43 5.44 5.69
C LEU A 129 8.32 4.62 6.61
N GLU A 130 7.69 4.11 7.66
CA GLU A 130 8.26 3.09 8.52
C GLU A 130 7.25 1.96 8.73
N VAL A 131 7.70 0.71 8.67
CA VAL A 131 6.88 -0.45 9.03
C VAL A 131 6.89 -0.57 10.55
N THR A 132 5.73 -0.48 11.17
CA THR A 132 5.60 -0.52 12.64
C THR A 132 5.19 -1.89 13.15
N LYS A 133 4.34 -2.60 12.41
CA LYS A 133 3.83 -3.92 12.82
C LYS A 133 3.53 -4.80 11.61
N ILE A 134 3.70 -6.10 11.79
CA ILE A 134 3.30 -7.12 10.82
C ILE A 134 2.32 -8.04 11.50
N PHE A 135 1.11 -8.13 10.96
CA PHE A 135 0.10 -9.10 11.37
C PHE A 135 0.24 -10.33 10.47
N LYS A 136 0.54 -11.48 11.08
CA LYS A 136 0.58 -12.77 10.40
C LYS A 136 -0.73 -13.48 10.70
N LEU A 137 -1.46 -13.83 9.66
CA LEU A 137 -2.68 -14.63 9.77
C LEU A 137 -2.29 -16.10 9.84
N GLU A 138 -2.79 -16.78 10.86
CA GLU A 138 -2.66 -18.23 10.93
C GLU A 138 -3.46 -18.85 9.78
N PRO A 139 -2.90 -19.84 9.06
CA PRO A 139 -3.71 -20.60 8.12
C PRO A 139 -4.84 -21.29 8.89
N LEU A 140 -6.04 -21.31 8.32
CA LEU A 140 -7.15 -22.06 8.90
C LEU A 140 -6.70 -23.53 9.08
N PRO A 141 -6.96 -24.16 10.24
CA PRO A 141 -6.65 -25.57 10.41
C PRO A 141 -7.37 -26.37 9.32
N GLU A 142 -6.65 -27.31 8.69
CA GLU A 142 -7.27 -28.24 7.74
C GLU A 142 -8.32 -29.06 8.52
N GLU A 143 -9.59 -28.95 8.14
CA GLU A 143 -10.63 -29.82 8.66
C GLU A 143 -10.27 -31.26 8.25
N ASN A 144 -10.01 -32.12 9.25
CA ASN A 144 -9.80 -33.57 9.09
C ASN A 144 -11.10 -34.29 8.76
#